data_AF-A0A9W9ZB70-F1
#
_entry.id   AF-A0A9W9ZB70-F1
#
_cell.length_a   1.000
_cell.length_b   1.000
_cell.length_c   1.000
_cell.angle_alpha   90.00
_cell.angle_beta   90.00
_cell.angle_gamma   90.00
#
_symmetry.space_group_name_H-M   'P 1'
#
loop_
_entity.id
_entity.type
_entity.pdbx_description
1 polymer ?
#
loop_
_entity_poly.entity_id
_entity_poly.type
_entity_poly.pdbx_seq_one_letter_code
_entity_poly.pdbx_strand_id
1 'polypeptide(L)'
;MPGQLTPDEFRSKCLPSSHCYTQEDFVHMALETWLKIVEGKVIALDRTNKVVQVTGGAFVPYDYLILCTGQQFQIPVPNRRRYLHSGVPGSRVVLVQPPVSLPTCFNNPFIEDAVTAALKECGVACHVGFTLAQWNDGNNDEPLSRATFTSENKPLSVNCEAFFCFQAKKVDYEAFKAINDSCLVFDGRLVIDADFQTNDPCIRAAGPLTKFQRRYRAESWTHGNFNSKEVGEELAQSLLTLFDPTLDGMLLDTETSREQQLLIPIYTKPKTVCTVLPGGYNYLQVAKPGLNIPLDAHMVQPEYGRELITGGTLNPDQEQGYFRLHVNQHHSIETITCYTRQVLDTSNLVCLYGLHERYLNSLLQRFDEELISNFYSFFRESWCLAVFHDRFKDFRDEIRELLVAKPSADVPSLEEKVRKMIEEDLALSKDQRRVLTDSYVASTARKAIEQRLLGFLNYNSNHLPMHAKPGMV
;
A
#
# COMPACT_ATOMS: atom_id res chain seq x y z
N MET A 1 21.24 26.60 -5.87
CA MET A 1 20.69 27.40 -4.73
C MET A 1 21.36 26.93 -3.43
N PRO A 2 21.37 27.71 -2.32
CA PRO A 2 21.93 27.25 -1.06
C PRO A 2 21.26 25.92 -0.65
N GLY A 3 22.04 24.85 -0.51
CA GLY A 3 21.56 23.53 -0.11
C GLY A 3 21.02 22.63 -1.23
N GLN A 4 21.10 23.05 -2.50
CA GLN A 4 20.74 22.19 -3.64
C GLN A 4 22.01 21.46 -4.11
N LEU A 5 22.12 20.17 -3.80
CA LEU A 5 23.19 19.32 -4.33
C LEU A 5 22.91 19.00 -5.80
N THR A 6 23.97 18.77 -6.59
CA THR A 6 23.84 18.32 -7.97
C THR A 6 23.18 16.94 -8.03
N PRO A 7 22.42 16.61 -9.10
CA PRO A 7 21.83 15.30 -9.28
C PRO A 7 22.89 14.20 -9.11
N ASP A 8 22.62 13.24 -8.23
CA ASP A 8 23.49 12.08 -7.97
C ASP A 8 22.70 10.82 -8.27
N GLU A 9 23.06 10.13 -9.36
CA GLU A 9 22.45 8.86 -9.78
C GLU A 9 22.49 7.78 -8.69
N PHE A 10 23.46 7.82 -7.77
CA PHE A 10 23.57 6.84 -6.70
C PHE A 10 22.53 7.12 -5.60
N ARG A 11 22.27 8.39 -5.31
CA ARG A 11 21.27 8.79 -4.33
C ARG A 11 19.85 8.43 -4.80
N SER A 12 19.55 8.58 -6.09
CA SER A 12 18.24 8.20 -6.64
C SER A 12 18.01 6.68 -6.67
N LYS A 13 19.06 5.87 -6.87
CA LYS A 13 18.99 4.40 -6.88
C LYS A 13 18.87 3.76 -5.49
N CYS A 14 19.27 4.46 -4.42
CA CYS A 14 19.26 3.94 -3.04
C CYS A 14 18.10 4.45 -2.17
N LEU A 15 17.32 5.41 -2.67
CA LEU A 15 16.08 5.79 -2.01
C LEU A 15 15.02 4.72 -2.33
N PRO A 16 14.25 4.25 -1.34
CA PRO A 16 13.13 3.37 -1.62
C PRO A 16 12.21 4.08 -2.62
N SER A 17 11.97 3.45 -3.76
CA SER A 17 11.00 3.89 -4.78
C SER A 17 9.59 3.69 -4.23
N SER A 18 9.24 4.42 -3.18
CA SER A 18 7.91 4.40 -2.56
C SER A 18 6.95 5.23 -3.42
N HIS A 19 6.87 4.95 -4.73
CA HIS A 19 6.01 5.68 -5.67
C HIS A 19 6.03 7.21 -5.47
N CYS A 20 7.18 7.75 -5.08
CA CYS A 20 7.39 9.18 -4.91
C CYS A 20 7.69 9.78 -6.28
N TYR A 21 7.25 11.02 -6.48
CA TYR A 21 7.69 11.81 -7.64
C TYR A 21 9.22 11.83 -7.67
N THR A 22 9.78 11.38 -8.78
CA THR A 22 11.19 11.48 -9.09
C THR A 22 11.55 12.93 -9.38
N GLN A 23 12.84 13.23 -9.42
CA GLN A 23 13.30 14.56 -9.82
C GLN A 23 12.89 14.89 -11.27
N GLU A 24 12.85 13.88 -12.14
CA GLU A 24 12.32 14.01 -13.50
C GLU A 24 10.83 14.36 -13.49
N ASP A 25 10.04 13.73 -12.61
CA ASP A 25 8.61 14.04 -12.46
C ASP A 25 8.38 15.49 -12.03
N PHE A 26 9.19 16.03 -11.11
CA PHE A 26 9.10 17.44 -10.69
C PHE A 26 9.35 18.40 -11.85
N VAL A 27 10.33 18.10 -12.71
CA VAL A 27 10.65 18.89 -13.90
C VAL A 27 9.52 18.80 -14.92
N HIS A 28 9.04 17.59 -15.21
CA HIS A 28 7.98 17.36 -16.20
C HIS A 28 6.64 17.98 -15.80
N MET A 29 6.34 18.06 -14.51
CA MET A 29 5.13 18.73 -13.99
C MET A 29 5.33 20.21 -13.68
N ALA A 30 6.50 20.79 -14.00
CA ALA A 30 6.88 22.17 -13.68
C ALA A 30 6.73 22.54 -12.20
N LEU A 31 6.75 21.55 -11.29
CA LEU A 31 6.56 21.74 -9.86
C LEU A 31 7.70 22.52 -9.20
N GLU A 32 8.87 22.58 -9.84
CA GLU A 32 10.01 23.40 -9.40
C GLU A 32 9.67 24.91 -9.31
N THR A 33 8.63 25.37 -10.01
CA THR A 33 8.18 26.77 -9.93
C THR A 33 7.39 27.08 -8.65
N TRP A 34 6.81 26.07 -8.01
CA TRP A 34 5.96 26.21 -6.82
C TRP A 34 6.55 25.55 -5.57
N LEU A 35 7.54 24.66 -5.73
CA LEU A 35 8.17 23.90 -4.65
C LEU A 35 9.58 24.40 -4.35
N LYS A 36 9.83 24.69 -3.08
CA LYS A 36 11.19 24.92 -2.56
C LYS A 36 11.70 23.65 -1.89
N ILE A 37 12.66 22.98 -2.52
CA ILE A 37 13.29 21.78 -1.97
C ILE A 37 14.48 22.19 -1.09
N VAL A 38 14.46 21.77 0.18
CA VAL A 38 15.56 21.93 1.12
C VAL A 38 16.09 20.55 1.47
N GLU A 39 17.34 20.26 1.12
CA GLU A 39 17.96 18.98 1.46
C GLU A 39 18.66 19.06 2.80
N GLY A 40 18.24 18.20 3.74
CA GLY A 40 18.85 18.07 5.05
C GLY A 40 18.01 17.18 5.94
N LYS A 41 18.56 16.78 7.08
CA LYS A 41 17.79 16.12 8.12
C LYS A 41 17.30 17.15 9.13
N VAL A 42 16.08 16.98 9.59
CA VAL A 42 15.51 17.78 10.69
C VAL A 42 16.24 17.42 11.98
N ILE A 43 16.81 18.42 12.65
CA ILE A 43 17.57 18.24 13.91
C ILE A 43 16.90 18.89 15.11
N ALA A 44 16.10 19.94 14.88
CA ALA A 44 15.34 20.60 15.93
C ALA A 44 14.08 21.25 15.33
N LEU A 45 13.06 21.37 16.18
CA LEU A 45 11.80 22.00 15.85
C LEU A 45 11.48 23.05 16.90
N ASP A 46 11.48 24.32 16.51
CA ASP A 46 11.06 25.43 17.35
C ASP A 46 9.61 25.81 17.01
N ARG A 47 8.70 25.53 17.95
CA ARG A 47 7.28 25.83 17.83
C ARG A 47 6.95 27.28 18.13
N THR A 48 7.75 27.92 18.98
CA THR A 48 7.49 29.30 19.41
C THR A 48 7.81 30.27 18.27
N ASN A 49 8.97 30.07 17.64
CA ASN A 49 9.38 30.89 16.50
C ASN A 49 8.88 30.33 15.15
N LYS A 50 8.22 29.16 15.17
CA LYS A 50 7.78 28.40 13.99
C LYS A 50 8.90 28.18 12.96
N VAL A 51 9.98 27.56 13.40
CA VAL A 51 11.16 27.27 12.57
C VAL A 51 11.61 25.81 12.70
N VAL A 52 11.93 25.19 11.56
CA VAL A 52 12.61 23.90 11.50
C VAL A 52 14.11 24.14 11.29
N GLN A 53 14.94 23.52 12.11
CA GLN A 53 16.39 23.51 11.92
C GLN A 53 16.79 22.23 11.19
N VAL A 54 17.59 22.37 10.13
CA VAL A 54 18.12 21.23 9.36
C VAL A 54 19.63 21.13 9.45
N THR A 55 20.16 19.92 9.23
CA THR A 55 21.61 19.68 9.10
C THR A 55 22.22 20.64 8.07
N GLY A 56 23.40 21.19 8.38
CA GLY A 56 24.02 22.27 7.59
C GLY A 56 23.69 23.67 8.10
N GLY A 57 22.91 23.79 9.19
CA GLY A 57 22.69 25.05 9.92
C GLY A 57 21.60 25.94 9.33
N ALA A 58 20.85 25.46 8.34
CA ALA A 58 19.73 26.21 7.77
C ALA A 58 18.51 26.18 8.70
N PHE A 59 17.81 27.31 8.74
CA PHE A 59 16.56 27.51 9.46
C PHE A 59 15.44 27.76 8.46
N VAL A 60 14.37 26.97 8.54
CA VAL A 60 13.23 27.02 7.61
C VAL A 60 11.99 27.43 8.38
N PRO A 61 11.47 28.66 8.20
CA PRO A 61 10.24 29.11 8.85
C PRO A 61 9.02 28.39 8.25
N TYR A 62 7.95 28.24 9.04
CA TYR A 62 6.69 27.66 8.61
C TYR A 62 5.48 28.38 9.22
N ASP A 63 4.36 28.42 8.50
CA ASP A 63 3.06 28.75 9.08
C ASP A 63 2.34 27.49 9.54
N TYR A 64 2.34 26.50 8.65
CA TYR A 64 1.92 25.12 8.88
C TYR A 64 3.09 24.16 8.61
N LEU A 65 3.30 23.20 9.49
CA LEU A 65 4.31 22.16 9.34
C LEU A 65 3.64 20.80 9.21
N ILE A 66 4.10 20.01 8.24
CA ILE A 66 3.61 18.66 7.99
C ILE A 66 4.75 17.67 8.21
N LEU A 67 4.60 16.79 9.20
CA LEU A 67 5.60 15.78 9.53
C LEU A 67 5.25 14.44 8.87
N CYS A 68 5.98 14.09 7.80
CA CYS A 68 5.82 12.85 7.03
C CYS A 68 7.11 12.02 6.98
N THR A 69 7.94 12.06 8.03
CA THR A 69 9.28 11.43 8.05
C THR A 69 9.26 9.89 8.03
N GLY A 70 8.09 9.28 8.19
CA GLY A 70 7.90 7.83 8.13
C GLY A 70 8.72 7.06 9.16
N GLN A 71 9.17 5.86 8.77
CA GLN A 71 10.00 4.98 9.59
C GLN A 71 11.13 4.41 8.74
N GLN A 72 12.27 4.15 9.35
CA GLN A 72 13.44 3.56 8.71
C GLN A 72 14.00 2.39 9.53
N PHE A 73 14.74 1.50 8.86
CA PHE A 73 15.46 0.43 9.55
C PHE A 73 16.51 1.01 10.50
N GLN A 74 16.55 0.46 11.71
CA GLN A 74 17.43 0.95 12.77
C GLN A 74 18.74 0.17 12.77
N ILE A 75 19.85 0.88 13.02
CA ILE A 75 21.15 0.25 13.30
C ILE A 75 21.25 0.15 14.83
N PRO A 76 21.54 -1.03 15.41
CA PRO A 76 21.56 -1.21 16.86
C PRO A 76 22.55 -0.32 17.64
N VAL A 77 23.59 0.26 17.01
CA VAL A 77 24.55 1.23 17.61
C VAL A 77 25.34 1.98 16.50
N PRO A 78 25.98 3.15 16.72
CA PRO A 78 26.25 4.13 15.67
C PRO A 78 27.59 3.98 14.91
N ASN A 79 27.63 4.62 13.74
CA ASN A 79 28.79 5.09 12.97
C ASN A 79 29.62 4.06 12.17
N ARG A 80 29.26 3.87 10.90
CA ARG A 80 29.88 4.51 9.71
C ARG A 80 29.26 3.88 8.47
N ARG A 81 28.61 4.71 7.64
CA ARG A 81 28.03 4.25 6.37
C ARG A 81 29.15 4.00 5.38
N ARG A 82 29.33 2.74 4.96
CA ARG A 82 30.00 2.41 3.71
C ARG A 82 28.99 1.70 2.83
N TYR A 83 28.61 2.40 1.76
CA TYR A 83 27.81 1.86 0.69
C TYR A 83 28.72 1.02 -0.19
N LEU A 84 28.39 -0.26 -0.34
CA LEU A 84 28.98 -1.12 -1.35
C LEU A 84 27.98 -1.21 -2.50
N HIS A 85 28.44 -0.77 -3.68
CA HIS A 85 27.88 -1.22 -4.94
C HIS A 85 28.54 -2.56 -5.31
N SER A 86 27.87 -3.31 -6.19
CA SER A 86 28.35 -4.45 -6.98
C SER A 86 27.88 -5.84 -6.54
N GLY A 87 27.66 -6.69 -7.55
CA GLY A 87 27.19 -8.06 -7.48
C GLY A 87 28.07 -8.96 -6.63
N VAL A 88 27.94 -8.82 -5.31
CA VAL A 88 28.47 -9.76 -4.35
C VAL A 88 27.82 -11.12 -4.64
N PRO A 89 28.61 -12.17 -4.94
CA PRO A 89 28.06 -13.49 -5.16
C PRO A 89 27.35 -13.95 -3.88
N GLY A 90 26.21 -14.64 -4.01
CA GLY A 90 25.41 -15.04 -2.85
C GLY A 90 26.19 -15.89 -1.83
N SER A 91 27.23 -16.60 -2.26
CA SER A 91 28.17 -17.32 -1.39
C SER A 91 28.93 -16.46 -0.37
N ARG A 92 29.03 -15.14 -0.59
CA ARG A 92 29.62 -14.18 0.35
C ARG A 92 28.58 -13.47 1.22
N VAL A 93 27.30 -13.82 1.08
CA VAL A 93 26.19 -13.23 1.82
C VAL A 93 25.75 -14.20 2.90
N VAL A 94 25.67 -13.69 4.13
CA VAL A 94 25.13 -14.42 5.28
C VAL A 94 23.88 -13.69 5.75
N LEU A 95 22.73 -14.37 5.68
CA LEU A 95 21.46 -13.89 6.20
C LEU A 95 21.24 -14.46 7.59
N VAL A 96 21.11 -13.59 8.58
CA VAL A 96 20.79 -13.97 9.96
C VAL A 96 19.44 -13.40 10.34
N GLN A 97 18.51 -14.26 10.72
CA GLN A 97 17.14 -13.92 11.08
C GLN A 97 16.88 -14.14 12.58
N PRO A 98 16.21 -13.20 13.26
CA PRO A 98 15.72 -13.41 14.62
C PRO A 98 14.67 -14.52 14.67
N PRO A 99 14.24 -14.95 15.87
CA PRO A 99 13.07 -15.83 16.00
C PRO A 99 11.90 -15.29 15.18
N VAL A 100 11.25 -16.19 14.43
CA VAL A 100 10.23 -15.83 13.43
C VAL A 100 9.09 -15.06 14.09
N SER A 101 8.88 -13.82 13.68
CA SER A 101 7.70 -13.05 14.06
C SER A 101 6.52 -13.51 13.20
N LEU A 102 5.42 -13.91 13.84
CA LEU A 102 4.18 -14.23 13.16
C LEU A 102 3.21 -13.04 13.21
N PRO A 103 2.59 -12.64 12.08
CA PRO A 103 2.84 -13.16 10.73
C PRO A 103 4.15 -12.63 10.12
N THR A 104 4.70 -13.37 9.16
CA THR A 104 5.90 -12.98 8.41
C THR A 104 5.60 -11.80 7.46
N CYS A 105 6.62 -11.27 6.79
CA CYS A 105 6.44 -10.22 5.78
C CYS A 105 5.72 -10.69 4.51
N PHE A 106 5.75 -11.99 4.19
CA PHE A 106 5.03 -12.57 3.05
C PHE A 106 3.63 -13.05 3.44
N ASN A 107 3.48 -13.53 4.69
CA ASN A 107 2.25 -14.11 5.23
C ASN A 107 1.64 -15.14 4.27
N ASN A 108 2.50 -15.94 3.65
CA ASN A 108 2.13 -16.95 2.65
C ASN A 108 3.20 -18.06 2.66
N PRO A 109 2.89 -19.26 3.20
CA PRO A 109 3.86 -20.34 3.35
C PRO A 109 4.53 -20.75 2.04
N PHE A 110 3.78 -20.78 0.93
CA PHE A 110 4.32 -21.16 -0.38
C PHE A 110 5.42 -20.19 -0.83
N ILE A 111 5.21 -18.89 -0.63
CA ILE A 111 6.19 -17.86 -1.01
C ILE A 111 7.41 -17.90 -0.08
N GLU A 112 7.20 -18.14 1.21
CA GLU A 112 8.29 -18.29 2.19
C GLU A 112 9.21 -19.45 1.84
N ASP A 113 8.64 -20.60 1.51
CA ASP A 113 9.39 -21.78 1.09
C ASP A 113 10.12 -21.53 -0.23
N ALA A 114 9.44 -20.92 -1.21
CA ALA A 114 10.04 -20.59 -2.51
C ALA A 114 11.23 -19.61 -2.39
N VAL A 115 11.11 -18.58 -1.54
CA VAL A 115 12.19 -17.62 -1.27
C VAL A 115 13.35 -18.30 -0.55
N THR A 116 13.04 -19.17 0.42
CA THR A 116 14.07 -19.92 1.15
C THR A 116 14.84 -20.87 0.22
N ALA A 117 14.15 -21.53 -0.72
CA ALA A 117 14.77 -22.34 -1.76
C ALA A 117 15.65 -21.48 -2.69
N ALA A 118 15.15 -20.36 -3.18
CA ALA A 118 15.89 -19.46 -4.06
C ALA A 118 17.15 -18.87 -3.39
N LEU A 119 17.10 -18.56 -2.10
CA LEU A 119 18.27 -18.12 -1.32
C LEU A 119 19.34 -19.21 -1.25
N LYS A 120 18.94 -20.47 -1.02
CA LYS A 120 19.86 -21.62 -1.00
C LYS A 120 20.50 -21.86 -2.36
N GLU A 121 19.73 -21.78 -3.45
CA GLU A 121 20.23 -21.89 -4.83
C GLU A 121 21.25 -20.79 -5.16
N CYS A 122 21.05 -19.58 -4.65
CA CYS A 122 22.00 -18.47 -4.79
C CYS A 122 23.28 -18.65 -3.93
N GLY A 123 23.34 -19.68 -3.08
CA GLY A 123 24.47 -19.95 -2.19
C GLY A 123 24.50 -19.10 -0.92
N VAL A 124 23.38 -18.45 -0.55
CA VAL A 124 23.30 -17.60 0.65
C VAL A 124 23.22 -18.46 1.91
N ALA A 125 24.13 -18.24 2.86
CA ALA A 125 24.11 -18.93 4.14
C ALA A 125 23.01 -18.30 5.03
N CYS A 126 21.97 -19.08 5.37
CA CYS A 126 20.83 -18.61 6.16
C CYS A 126 20.84 -19.22 7.58
N HIS A 127 20.75 -18.37 8.59
CA HIS A 127 20.68 -18.76 10.00
C HIS A 127 19.44 -18.15 10.66
N VAL A 128 18.55 -18.97 11.23
CA VAL A 128 17.29 -18.53 11.84
C VAL A 128 17.33 -18.72 13.35
N GLY A 129 16.69 -17.83 14.11
CA GLY A 129 16.62 -17.91 15.58
C GLY A 129 17.81 -17.23 16.28
N PHE A 130 18.47 -16.29 15.61
CA PHE A 130 19.65 -15.60 16.11
C PHE A 130 19.40 -14.10 16.25
N THR A 131 19.70 -13.54 17.43
CA THR A 131 19.59 -12.11 17.70
C THR A 131 20.98 -11.50 17.80
N LEU A 132 21.18 -10.31 17.22
CA LEU A 132 22.48 -9.64 17.29
C LEU A 132 22.82 -9.32 18.76
N ALA A 133 23.99 -9.76 19.20
CA ALA A 133 24.48 -9.50 20.55
C ALA A 133 25.51 -8.38 20.58
N GLN A 134 26.55 -8.47 19.74
CA GLN A 134 27.64 -7.50 19.72
C GLN A 134 28.42 -7.49 18.40
N TRP A 135 29.20 -6.43 18.23
CA TRP A 135 30.11 -6.19 17.12
C TRP A 135 31.55 -6.34 17.60
N ASN A 136 32.44 -6.89 16.77
CA ASN A 136 33.88 -6.95 17.05
C ASN A 136 34.22 -7.44 18.47
N ASP A 137 33.42 -8.39 18.98
CA ASP A 137 33.53 -8.93 20.34
C ASP A 137 33.54 -7.87 21.46
N GLY A 138 32.88 -6.73 21.23
CA GLY A 138 32.75 -5.61 22.17
C GLY A 138 33.71 -4.44 21.93
N ASN A 139 34.66 -4.57 20.99
CA ASN A 139 35.60 -3.51 20.64
C ASN A 139 35.07 -2.62 19.50
N ASN A 140 34.54 -1.45 19.84
CA ASN A 140 33.93 -0.52 18.89
C ASN A 140 34.92 0.45 18.23
N ASP A 141 36.19 0.45 18.63
CA ASP A 141 37.20 1.40 18.11
C ASP A 141 37.77 0.95 16.75
N GLU A 142 37.63 -0.34 16.42
CA GLU A 142 38.09 -0.93 15.16
C GLU A 142 36.98 -0.97 14.10
N PRO A 143 37.34 -0.94 12.80
CA PRO A 143 36.36 -1.15 11.74
C PRO A 143 35.66 -2.51 11.91
N LEU A 144 34.40 -2.57 11.46
CA LEU A 144 33.61 -3.80 11.50
C LEU A 144 34.37 -4.95 10.82
N SER A 145 34.59 -6.02 11.58
CA SER A 145 35.22 -7.26 11.12
C SER A 145 34.40 -8.50 11.47
N ARG A 146 33.56 -8.42 12.52
CA ARG A 146 32.77 -9.54 13.03
C ARG A 146 31.45 -9.09 13.63
N ALA A 147 30.39 -9.86 13.36
CA ALA A 147 29.11 -9.78 14.05
C ALA A 147 28.85 -11.07 14.84
N THR A 148 28.53 -10.93 16.11
CA THR A 148 28.26 -12.04 17.02
C THR A 148 26.79 -12.03 17.44
N PHE A 149 26.13 -13.17 17.28
CA PHE A 149 24.71 -13.37 17.52
C PHE A 149 24.50 -14.40 18.62
N THR A 150 23.46 -14.21 19.43
CA THR A 150 23.02 -15.17 20.45
C THR A 150 21.81 -15.95 19.93
N SER A 151 21.75 -17.22 20.32
CA SER A 151 20.57 -18.10 20.18
C SER A 151 20.33 -18.82 21.50
N GLU A 152 19.23 -19.56 21.61
CA GLU A 152 18.94 -20.43 22.76
C GLU A 152 20.02 -21.50 22.99
N ASN A 153 20.77 -21.84 21.94
CA ASN A 153 21.78 -22.89 21.97
C ASN A 153 23.18 -22.33 22.06
N LYS A 154 23.78 -21.99 20.91
CA LYS A 154 25.17 -21.55 20.78
C LYS A 154 25.25 -20.20 20.10
N PRO A 155 26.20 -19.33 20.51
CA PRO A 155 26.43 -18.09 19.79
C PRO A 155 26.97 -18.39 18.39
N LEU A 156 26.55 -17.58 17.42
CA LEU A 156 27.04 -17.60 16.04
C LEU A 156 27.93 -16.38 15.84
N SER A 157 29.19 -16.58 15.45
CA SER A 157 30.09 -15.50 15.07
C SER A 157 30.35 -15.54 13.58
N VAL A 158 30.05 -14.43 12.89
CA VAL A 158 30.20 -14.30 11.44
C VAL A 158 31.20 -13.19 11.17
N ASN A 159 32.29 -13.49 10.46
CA ASN A 159 33.19 -12.45 9.97
C ASN A 159 32.50 -11.71 8.82
N CYS A 160 32.50 -10.38 8.87
CA CYS A 160 31.84 -9.56 7.86
C CYS A 160 32.59 -8.25 7.64
N GLU A 161 32.64 -7.81 6.38
CA GLU A 161 33.19 -6.51 5.99
C GLU A 161 32.09 -5.42 5.96
N ALA A 162 30.84 -5.84 5.82
CA ALA A 162 29.66 -4.99 5.82
C ALA A 162 28.50 -5.70 6.52
N PHE A 163 27.67 -4.92 7.19
CA PHE A 163 26.47 -5.42 7.87
C PHE A 163 25.29 -4.51 7.58
N PHE A 164 24.15 -5.13 7.29
CA PHE A 164 22.89 -4.43 7.05
C PHE A 164 21.84 -4.94 8.03
N CYS A 165 21.31 -4.03 8.86
CA CYS A 165 20.25 -4.37 9.81
C CYS A 165 18.88 -4.10 9.19
N PHE A 166 18.07 -5.14 9.01
CA PHE A 166 16.69 -5.02 8.52
C PHE A 166 15.65 -5.50 9.54
N GLN A 167 15.98 -5.50 10.84
CA GLN A 167 15.15 -6.12 11.87
C GLN A 167 13.79 -5.43 12.06
N ALA A 168 13.78 -4.12 12.24
CA ALA A 168 12.55 -3.37 12.45
C ALA A 168 12.68 -1.93 11.95
N LYS A 169 11.60 -1.43 11.36
CA LYS A 169 11.46 -0.01 11.05
C LYS A 169 10.99 0.72 12.30
N LYS A 170 11.70 1.78 12.68
CA LYS A 170 11.28 2.72 13.74
C LYS A 170 11.48 4.16 13.26
N VAL A 171 10.96 5.11 14.01
CA VAL A 171 11.21 6.54 13.78
C VAL A 171 12.72 6.79 13.90
N ASP A 172 13.28 7.58 12.98
CA ASP A 172 14.68 8.02 13.06
C ASP A 172 14.94 8.72 14.40
N TYR A 173 16.12 8.49 14.99
CA TYR A 173 16.44 9.05 16.30
C TYR A 173 16.50 10.58 16.29
N GLU A 174 17.07 11.20 15.25
CA GLU A 174 17.17 12.67 15.16
C GLU A 174 15.77 13.28 14.97
N ALA A 175 14.92 12.67 14.14
CA ALA A 175 13.52 13.07 14.00
C ALA A 175 12.72 12.90 15.30
N PHE A 176 12.87 11.75 15.97
CA PHE A 176 12.24 11.51 17.28
C PHE A 176 12.67 12.55 18.29
N LYS A 177 13.98 12.81 18.40
CA LYS A 177 14.54 13.80 19.33
C LYS A 177 13.96 15.18 19.04
N ALA A 178 13.98 15.63 17.78
CA ALA A 178 13.42 16.93 17.40
C ALA A 178 11.93 17.07 17.74
N ILE A 179 11.14 16.03 17.50
CA ILE A 179 9.70 15.99 17.82
C ILE A 179 9.49 16.04 19.33
N ASN A 180 10.20 15.20 20.09
CA ASN A 180 10.07 15.10 21.54
C ASN A 180 10.53 16.38 22.25
N ASP A 181 11.66 16.94 21.84
CA ASP A 181 12.22 18.18 22.41
C ASP A 181 11.31 19.38 22.13
N SER A 182 10.50 19.33 21.07
CA SER A 182 9.45 20.32 20.78
C SER A 182 8.16 20.13 21.58
N CYS A 183 8.09 19.19 22.52
CA CYS A 183 6.89 18.90 23.32
C CYS A 183 5.65 18.51 22.49
N LEU A 184 5.86 17.85 21.36
CA LEU A 184 4.79 17.15 20.66
C LEU A 184 4.50 15.81 21.35
N VAL A 185 3.23 15.41 21.43
CA VAL A 185 2.84 14.18 22.12
C VAL A 185 3.35 12.97 21.35
N PHE A 186 4.27 12.22 21.96
CA PHE A 186 4.90 11.04 21.38
C PHE A 186 4.74 9.83 22.31
N ASP A 187 4.12 8.76 21.80
CA ASP A 187 3.88 7.51 22.55
C ASP A 187 4.22 6.31 21.66
N GLY A 188 5.52 6.09 21.49
CA GLY A 188 6.11 5.17 20.49
C GLY A 188 6.02 5.68 19.04
N ARG A 189 5.07 6.56 18.76
CA ARG A 189 4.80 7.26 17.50
C ARG A 189 4.21 8.64 17.79
N LEU A 190 4.25 9.54 16.80
CA LEU A 190 3.65 10.87 16.91
C LEU A 190 2.11 10.74 16.97
N VAL A 191 1.50 11.29 18.01
CA VAL A 191 0.06 11.17 18.24
C VAL A 191 -0.69 12.24 17.45
N ILE A 192 -1.69 11.81 16.68
CA ILE A 192 -2.56 12.67 15.87
C ILE A 192 -4.05 12.38 16.11
N ASP A 193 -4.90 13.34 15.80
CA ASP A 193 -6.33 13.13 15.67
C ASP A 193 -6.74 12.59 14.29
N ALA A 194 -8.05 12.46 14.06
CA ALA A 194 -8.62 12.01 12.79
C ALA A 194 -8.34 12.99 11.63
N ASP A 195 -8.12 14.27 11.93
CA ASP A 195 -7.83 15.35 10.98
C ASP A 195 -6.32 15.60 10.83
N PHE A 196 -5.49 14.62 11.17
CA PHE A 196 -4.02 14.69 11.07
C PHE A 196 -3.35 15.70 12.00
N GLN A 197 -4.07 16.34 12.91
CA GLN A 197 -3.53 17.37 13.80
C GLN A 197 -2.79 16.73 14.97
N THR A 198 -1.68 17.35 15.35
CA THR A 198 -1.00 17.03 16.62
C THR A 198 -1.63 17.84 17.76
N ASN A 199 -0.99 17.85 18.95
CA ASN A 199 -1.36 18.77 20.02
C ASN A 199 -1.05 20.24 19.70
N ASP A 200 -0.38 20.52 18.58
CA ASP A 200 -0.19 21.86 18.04
C ASP A 200 -1.03 22.04 16.76
N PRO A 201 -1.98 22.99 16.71
CA PRO A 201 -2.84 23.20 15.53
C PRO A 201 -2.08 23.59 14.25
N CYS A 202 -0.86 24.16 14.39
CA CYS A 202 -0.02 24.52 13.25
C CYS A 202 0.80 23.32 12.74
N ILE A 203 0.80 22.20 13.44
CA ILE A 203 1.61 21.02 13.11
C ILE A 203 0.69 19.82 12.89
N ARG A 204 0.76 19.27 11.67
CA ARG A 204 0.07 18.05 11.27
C ARG A 204 1.07 16.96 10.94
N ALA A 205 0.62 15.71 10.93
CA ALA A 205 1.48 14.59 10.60
C ALA A 205 0.72 13.46 9.92
N ALA A 206 1.41 12.73 9.03
CA ALA A 206 0.84 11.59 8.35
C ALA A 206 1.87 10.48 8.07
N GLY A 207 1.35 9.33 7.63
CA GLY A 207 2.17 8.16 7.29
C GLY A 207 2.67 7.36 8.49
N PRO A 208 3.60 6.41 8.30
CA PRO A 208 4.00 5.43 9.32
C PRO A 208 4.60 6.01 10.61
N LEU A 209 4.94 7.31 10.63
CA LEU A 209 5.37 8.06 11.81
C LEU A 209 4.27 8.14 12.88
N THR A 210 2.99 8.09 12.47
CA THR A 210 1.88 8.51 13.32
C THR A 210 1.11 7.36 13.97
N LYS A 211 0.35 7.70 15.01
CA LYS A 211 -0.68 6.89 15.66
C LYS A 211 -1.86 7.78 16.03
N PHE A 212 -3.07 7.21 16.07
CA PHE A 212 -4.25 7.95 16.50
C PHE A 212 -4.29 8.13 18.02
N GLN A 213 -4.95 9.19 18.49
CA GLN A 213 -5.21 9.44 19.91
C GLN A 213 -5.96 8.27 20.57
N ARG A 214 -5.68 8.01 21.85
CA ARG A 214 -6.31 6.90 22.59
C ARG A 214 -7.84 7.02 22.70
N ARG A 215 -8.40 8.23 22.56
CA ARG A 215 -9.85 8.48 22.59
C ARG A 215 -10.62 7.68 21.53
N TYR A 216 -9.97 7.36 20.42
CA TYR A 216 -10.56 6.57 19.32
C TYR A 216 -10.58 5.07 19.60
N ARG A 217 -9.90 4.59 20.66
CA ARG A 217 -9.80 3.16 21.03
C ARG A 217 -9.35 2.25 19.88
N ALA A 218 -8.53 2.78 18.97
CA ALA A 218 -8.08 2.11 17.75
C ALA A 218 -6.54 1.96 17.70
N GLU A 219 -5.92 1.54 18.80
CA GLU A 219 -4.45 1.55 18.98
C GLU A 219 -3.70 0.70 17.94
N SER A 220 -4.32 -0.37 17.45
CA SER A 220 -3.77 -1.25 16.41
C SER A 220 -3.77 -0.61 15.02
N TRP A 221 -4.60 0.42 14.80
CA TRP A 221 -4.74 1.09 13.51
C TRP A 221 -3.87 2.32 13.45
N THR A 222 -3.07 2.41 12.39
CA THR A 222 -2.17 3.52 12.12
C THR A 222 -2.10 3.78 10.62
N HIS A 223 -1.62 4.96 10.21
CA HIS A 223 -1.41 5.23 8.78
C HIS A 223 -0.51 4.21 8.06
N GLY A 224 0.37 3.50 8.79
CA GLY A 224 1.18 2.42 8.22
C GLY A 224 0.39 1.19 7.76
N ASN A 225 -0.87 1.05 8.19
CA ASN A 225 -1.78 -0.02 7.75
C ASN A 225 -2.41 0.26 6.38
N PHE A 226 -2.39 1.51 5.92
CA PHE A 226 -3.10 1.98 4.75
C PHE A 226 -2.16 2.33 3.59
N ASN A 227 -2.75 2.61 2.43
CA ASN A 227 -2.03 3.09 1.27
C ASN A 227 -1.53 4.53 1.52
N SER A 228 -0.22 4.76 1.40
CA SER A 228 0.38 6.07 1.70
C SER A 228 -0.06 7.19 0.75
N LYS A 229 -0.43 6.86 -0.51
CA LYS A 229 -0.95 7.85 -1.46
C LYS A 229 -2.33 8.32 -1.05
N GLU A 230 -3.21 7.39 -0.68
CA GLU A 230 -4.57 7.72 -0.21
C GLU A 230 -4.51 8.58 1.06
N VAL A 231 -3.69 8.19 2.03
CA VAL A 231 -3.47 8.99 3.25
C VAL A 231 -2.93 10.39 2.92
N GLY A 232 -2.05 10.51 1.92
CA GLY A 232 -1.51 11.80 1.47
C GLY A 232 -2.54 12.67 0.74
N GLU A 233 -3.40 12.07 -0.09
CA GLU A 233 -4.52 12.73 -0.76
C GLU A 233 -5.51 13.30 0.26
N GLU A 234 -5.88 12.51 1.27
CA GLU A 234 -6.80 12.93 2.33
C GLU A 234 -6.18 14.01 3.24
N LEU A 235 -4.89 13.90 3.56
CA LEU A 235 -4.17 14.98 4.24
C LEU A 235 -4.21 16.29 3.42
N ALA A 236 -3.98 16.20 2.10
CA ALA A 236 -4.01 17.37 1.23
C ALA A 236 -5.42 17.99 1.17
N GLN A 237 -6.47 17.18 1.07
CA GLN A 237 -7.86 17.66 1.13
C GLN A 237 -8.17 18.36 2.47
N SER A 238 -7.73 17.78 3.59
CA SER A 238 -7.87 18.39 4.93
C SER A 238 -7.10 19.73 5.06
N LEU A 239 -6.04 19.92 4.29
CA LEU A 239 -5.28 21.18 4.26
C LEU A 239 -5.91 22.23 3.33
N LEU A 240 -6.55 21.82 2.24
CA LEU A 240 -7.18 22.75 1.29
C LEU A 240 -8.25 23.62 1.97
N THR A 241 -8.98 23.07 2.93
CA THR A 241 -9.97 23.82 3.72
C THR A 241 -9.36 24.97 4.53
N LEU A 242 -8.06 24.91 4.85
CA LEU A 242 -7.35 25.99 5.55
C LEU A 242 -6.96 27.15 4.62
N PHE A 243 -6.83 26.86 3.32
CA PHE A 243 -6.31 27.81 2.34
C PHE A 243 -7.38 28.36 1.40
N ASP A 244 -8.49 27.66 1.23
CA ASP A 244 -9.60 28.07 0.39
C ASP A 244 -10.85 28.38 1.24
N PRO A 245 -11.13 29.68 1.50
CA PRO A 245 -12.29 30.09 2.29
C PRO A 245 -13.63 29.77 1.62
N THR A 246 -13.65 29.36 0.34
CA THR A 246 -14.89 28.94 -0.32
C THR A 246 -15.32 27.52 0.08
N LEU A 247 -14.43 26.74 0.68
CA LEU A 247 -14.69 25.37 1.13
C LEU A 247 -15.24 25.30 2.57
N ASP A 248 -15.03 26.33 3.39
CA ASP A 248 -15.55 26.42 4.77
C ASP A 248 -17.08 26.27 4.83
N GLY A 249 -17.79 26.77 3.81
CA GLY A 249 -19.25 26.68 3.71
C GLY A 249 -19.79 25.27 3.48
N MET A 250 -18.97 24.30 3.04
CA MET A 250 -19.43 22.92 2.80
C MET A 250 -19.36 22.02 4.05
N LEU A 251 -18.62 22.41 5.09
CA LEU A 251 -18.45 21.60 6.31
C LEU A 251 -19.50 21.91 7.39
N LEU A 252 -20.11 23.10 7.36
CA LEU A 252 -21.02 23.59 8.39
C LEU A 252 -22.39 22.90 8.42
N ASP A 253 -22.73 22.08 7.42
CA ASP A 253 -24.03 21.41 7.31
C ASP A 253 -24.09 19.98 7.87
N THR A 254 -23.00 19.49 8.47
CA THR A 254 -23.00 18.18 9.14
C THR A 254 -22.64 18.31 10.61
N GLU A 255 -23.65 18.53 11.46
CA GLU A 255 -23.52 18.17 12.88
C GLU A 255 -23.30 16.64 12.96
N THR A 256 -22.05 16.23 12.79
CA THR A 256 -21.61 14.84 12.92
C THR A 256 -21.82 14.46 14.38
N SER A 257 -22.50 13.34 14.61
CA SER A 257 -22.80 12.90 15.97
C SER A 257 -21.51 12.70 16.77
N ARG A 258 -21.57 12.86 18.11
CA ARG A 258 -20.39 12.63 18.98
C ARG A 258 -19.75 11.26 18.77
N GLU A 259 -20.53 10.27 18.34
CA GLU A 259 -20.06 8.92 18.03
C GLU A 259 -19.23 8.89 16.75
N GLN A 260 -19.65 9.62 15.70
CA GLN A 260 -18.89 9.74 14.45
C GLN A 260 -17.56 10.46 14.65
N GLN A 261 -17.51 11.44 15.55
CA GLN A 261 -16.27 12.14 15.93
C GLN A 261 -15.26 11.25 16.69
N LEU A 262 -15.68 10.06 17.15
CA LEU A 262 -14.81 9.08 17.80
C LEU A 262 -14.38 7.95 16.87
N LEU A 263 -14.65 8.07 15.56
CA LEU A 263 -14.17 7.15 14.54
C LEU A 263 -12.90 7.68 13.89
N ILE A 264 -12.03 6.76 13.49
CA ILE A 264 -10.88 7.09 12.64
C ILE A 264 -11.27 6.93 11.16
N PRO A 265 -10.63 7.69 10.26
CA PRO A 265 -10.78 7.46 8.83
C PRO A 265 -10.34 6.05 8.45
N ILE A 266 -11.14 5.37 7.63
CA ILE A 266 -10.82 4.07 7.05
C ILE A 266 -10.62 4.23 5.55
N TYR A 267 -9.44 3.84 5.10
CA TYR A 267 -8.97 3.99 3.73
C TYR A 267 -9.15 2.68 2.95
N THR A 268 -9.45 2.78 1.65
CA THR A 268 -9.94 1.64 0.84
C THR A 268 -9.00 1.22 -0.29
N LYS A 269 -8.08 2.10 -0.72
CA LYS A 269 -7.12 1.77 -1.78
C LYS A 269 -6.19 0.65 -1.32
N PRO A 270 -5.80 -0.27 -2.21
CA PRO A 270 -5.02 -1.43 -1.81
C PRO A 270 -3.64 -1.05 -1.32
N LYS A 271 -3.10 -1.82 -0.38
CA LYS A 271 -1.69 -1.78 -0.04
C LYS A 271 -0.93 -2.68 -1.01
N THR A 272 0.02 -2.08 -1.73
CA THR A 272 0.79 -2.74 -2.78
C THR A 272 2.25 -2.88 -2.37
N VAL A 273 2.80 -4.08 -2.55
CA VAL A 273 4.23 -4.36 -2.41
C VAL A 273 4.71 -5.03 -3.67
N CYS A 274 5.72 -4.46 -4.32
CA CYS A 274 6.35 -5.05 -5.50
C CYS A 274 7.86 -5.04 -5.31
N THR A 275 8.53 -6.16 -5.61
CA THR A 275 9.99 -6.26 -5.56
C THR A 275 10.49 -7.42 -6.40
N VAL A 276 11.78 -7.40 -6.72
CA VAL A 276 12.50 -8.57 -7.22
C VAL A 276 13.06 -9.33 -6.02
N LEU A 277 12.78 -10.63 -5.96
CA LEU A 277 13.24 -11.56 -4.93
C LEU A 277 14.48 -12.34 -5.42
N PRO A 278 15.21 -13.00 -4.51
CA PRO A 278 16.37 -13.84 -4.87
C PRO A 278 16.03 -14.82 -6.00
N GLY A 279 16.99 -15.08 -6.89
CA GLY A 279 16.76 -15.92 -8.08
C GLY A 279 16.07 -15.19 -9.25
N GLY A 280 15.84 -13.88 -9.15
CA GLY A 280 15.27 -13.07 -10.24
C GLY A 280 13.75 -13.19 -10.37
N TYR A 281 13.06 -13.58 -9.30
CA TYR A 281 11.61 -13.69 -9.28
C TYR A 281 10.97 -12.34 -8.99
N ASN A 282 10.03 -11.92 -9.83
CA ASN A 282 9.17 -10.78 -9.58
C ASN A 282 8.06 -11.17 -8.60
N TYR A 283 7.92 -10.40 -7.53
CA TYR A 283 6.89 -10.56 -6.52
C TYR A 283 5.98 -9.34 -6.49
N LEU A 284 4.68 -9.59 -6.51
CA LEU A 284 3.65 -8.58 -6.34
C LEU A 284 2.64 -9.06 -5.30
N GLN A 285 2.36 -8.19 -4.33
CA GLN A 285 1.30 -8.35 -3.35
C GLN A 285 0.40 -7.12 -3.42
N VAL A 286 -0.87 -7.33 -3.73
CA VAL A 286 -1.92 -6.32 -3.65
C VAL A 286 -2.92 -6.84 -2.62
N ALA A 287 -3.12 -6.12 -1.53
CA ALA A 287 -4.02 -6.57 -0.47
C ALA A 287 -4.86 -5.41 0.05
N LYS A 288 -6.05 -5.74 0.56
CA LYS A 288 -6.86 -4.78 1.31
C LYS A 288 -6.09 -4.24 2.51
N PRO A 289 -6.15 -2.92 2.78
CA PRO A 289 -5.61 -2.37 4.01
C PRO A 289 -6.17 -3.05 5.24
N GLY A 290 -5.29 -3.40 6.17
CA GLY A 290 -5.71 -4.18 7.32
C GLY A 290 -4.66 -4.27 8.41
N LEU A 291 -5.09 -4.93 9.50
CA LEU A 291 -4.19 -5.35 10.56
C LEU A 291 -3.36 -6.54 10.07
N ASN A 292 -2.15 -6.66 10.60
CA ASN A 292 -1.25 -7.73 10.23
C ASN A 292 -1.62 -9.02 10.99
N ILE A 293 -2.57 -9.78 10.46
CA ILE A 293 -3.08 -11.02 11.04
C ILE A 293 -2.57 -12.21 10.19
N PRO A 294 -2.23 -13.36 10.79
CA PRO A 294 -1.85 -14.57 10.06
C PRO A 294 -2.88 -15.00 9.02
N LEU A 295 -2.40 -15.44 7.85
CA LEU A 295 -3.26 -15.85 6.74
C LEU A 295 -4.26 -16.95 7.16
N ASP A 296 -3.81 -17.96 7.90
CA ASP A 296 -4.69 -19.05 8.37
C ASP A 296 -5.82 -18.52 9.26
N ALA A 297 -5.54 -17.53 10.10
CA ALA A 297 -6.55 -16.89 10.94
C ALA A 297 -7.54 -16.06 10.12
N HIS A 298 -7.11 -15.49 8.99
CA HIS A 298 -8.01 -14.85 8.03
C HIS A 298 -8.89 -15.88 7.31
N MET A 299 -8.32 -17.00 6.86
CA MET A 299 -9.04 -18.01 6.08
C MET A 299 -10.19 -18.68 6.84
N VAL A 300 -10.11 -18.73 8.17
CA VAL A 300 -11.15 -19.29 9.04
C VAL A 300 -12.35 -18.33 9.20
N GLN A 301 -12.20 -17.04 8.86
CA GLN A 301 -13.28 -16.08 9.00
C GLN A 301 -14.42 -16.38 8.01
N PRO A 302 -15.68 -16.33 8.45
CA PRO A 302 -16.82 -16.62 7.57
C PRO A 302 -16.92 -15.62 6.41
N GLU A 303 -16.43 -14.40 6.58
CA GLU A 303 -16.44 -13.36 5.54
C GLU A 303 -15.31 -13.50 4.51
N TYR A 304 -14.38 -14.44 4.71
CA TYR A 304 -13.16 -14.55 3.91
C TYR A 304 -13.43 -14.79 2.43
N GLY A 305 -14.42 -15.62 2.08
CA GLY A 305 -14.71 -15.98 0.70
C GLY A 305 -13.83 -17.12 0.17
N ARG A 306 -13.27 -16.97 -1.03
CA ARG A 306 -12.64 -18.04 -1.81
C ARG A 306 -11.28 -17.64 -2.39
N GLU A 307 -10.35 -18.59 -2.42
CA GLU A 307 -9.07 -18.46 -3.12
C GLU A 307 -9.07 -19.23 -4.44
N LEU A 308 -8.47 -18.62 -5.46
CA LEU A 308 -8.20 -19.20 -6.76
C LEU A 308 -6.69 -19.17 -6.97
N ILE A 309 -6.09 -20.32 -7.27
CA ILE A 309 -4.64 -20.44 -7.45
C ILE A 309 -4.38 -21.10 -8.80
N THR A 310 -3.48 -20.50 -9.59
CA THR A 310 -2.92 -21.13 -10.80
C THR A 310 -1.41 -21.22 -10.71
N GLY A 311 -0.84 -22.33 -11.19
CA GLY A 311 0.57 -22.65 -11.04
C GLY A 311 0.90 -23.21 -9.66
N GLY A 312 2.15 -23.06 -9.22
CA GLY A 312 2.59 -23.50 -7.89
C GLY A 312 3.18 -24.91 -7.81
N THR A 313 3.49 -25.54 -8.95
CA THR A 313 4.38 -26.71 -8.95
C THR A 313 5.83 -26.23 -8.77
N LEU A 314 6.53 -26.79 -7.77
CA LEU A 314 7.97 -26.57 -7.53
C LEU A 314 8.87 -27.18 -8.63
N ASN A 315 8.32 -27.43 -9.83
CA ASN A 315 9.07 -27.99 -10.93
C ASN A 315 9.78 -26.86 -11.68
N PRO A 316 11.13 -26.81 -11.64
CA PRO A 316 11.90 -25.75 -12.31
C PRO A 316 11.74 -25.77 -13.84
N ASP A 317 11.23 -26.87 -14.41
CA ASP A 317 11.01 -27.05 -15.86
C ASP A 317 9.67 -26.50 -16.35
N GLN A 318 8.74 -26.13 -15.45
CA GLN A 318 7.51 -25.44 -15.84
C GLN A 318 7.68 -23.94 -15.55
N GLU A 319 7.74 -23.12 -16.60
CA GLU A 319 7.76 -21.65 -16.50
C GLU A 319 6.48 -21.04 -15.87
N GLN A 320 5.58 -21.86 -15.34
CA GLN A 320 4.37 -21.41 -14.68
C GLN A 320 4.71 -20.85 -13.31
N GLY A 321 4.74 -19.52 -13.22
CA GLY A 321 4.78 -18.80 -11.94
C GLY A 321 3.57 -19.10 -11.07
N TYR A 322 3.66 -18.73 -9.79
CA TYR A 322 2.56 -18.81 -8.83
C TYR A 322 1.68 -17.56 -8.93
N PHE A 323 0.38 -17.74 -9.06
CA PHE A 323 -0.61 -16.67 -9.01
C PHE A 323 -1.75 -17.08 -8.09
N ARG A 324 -1.97 -16.29 -7.04
CA ARG A 324 -3.08 -16.43 -6.10
C ARG A 324 -3.98 -15.22 -6.18
N LEU A 325 -5.27 -15.46 -6.32
CA LEU A 325 -6.33 -14.48 -6.35
C LEU A 325 -7.34 -14.79 -5.25
N HIS A 326 -7.59 -13.84 -4.38
CA HIS A 326 -8.53 -13.98 -3.27
C HIS A 326 -9.76 -13.11 -3.53
N VAL A 327 -10.92 -13.76 -3.55
CA VAL A 327 -12.22 -13.17 -3.79
C VAL A 327 -13.03 -13.27 -2.51
N ASN A 328 -13.54 -12.16 -2.00
CA ASN A 328 -14.27 -12.13 -0.73
C ASN A 328 -15.71 -12.66 -0.83
N GLN A 329 -16.43 -12.68 0.29
CA GLN A 329 -17.84 -13.11 0.35
C GLN A 329 -18.79 -12.34 -0.60
N HIS A 330 -18.42 -11.13 -1.01
CA HIS A 330 -19.18 -10.31 -1.96
C HIS A 330 -18.66 -10.45 -3.39
N HIS A 331 -17.92 -11.52 -3.68
CA HIS A 331 -17.41 -11.85 -5.00
C HIS A 331 -16.51 -10.77 -5.60
N SER A 332 -15.87 -9.96 -4.74
CA SER A 332 -14.94 -8.90 -5.13
C SER A 332 -13.50 -9.30 -4.80
N ILE A 333 -12.56 -8.92 -5.66
CA ILE A 333 -11.14 -9.22 -5.45
C ILE A 333 -10.60 -8.39 -4.29
N GLU A 334 -10.01 -9.08 -3.32
CA GLU A 334 -9.48 -8.47 -2.09
C GLU A 334 -7.96 -8.62 -1.98
N THR A 335 -7.39 -9.73 -2.47
CA THR A 335 -5.94 -9.96 -2.47
C THR A 335 -5.44 -10.57 -3.78
N ILE A 336 -4.28 -10.14 -4.25
CA ILE A 336 -3.56 -10.66 -5.41
C ILE A 336 -2.12 -10.91 -4.97
N THR A 337 -1.63 -12.14 -5.15
CA THR A 337 -0.24 -12.52 -4.87
C THR A 337 0.34 -13.15 -6.13
N CYS A 338 1.42 -12.58 -6.66
CA CYS A 338 2.13 -13.11 -7.83
C CYS A 338 3.58 -13.39 -7.47
N TYR A 339 4.12 -14.49 -8.00
CA TYR A 339 5.52 -14.87 -7.91
C TYR A 339 5.94 -15.58 -9.20
N THR A 340 6.77 -14.92 -10.03
CA THR A 340 7.13 -15.42 -11.35
C THR A 340 8.46 -14.84 -11.83
N ARG A 341 9.16 -15.53 -12.73
CA ARG A 341 10.34 -14.97 -13.44
C ARG A 341 9.94 -14.06 -14.60
N GLN A 342 8.69 -14.13 -15.05
CA GLN A 342 8.18 -13.28 -16.13
C GLN A 342 8.02 -11.83 -15.66
N VAL A 343 8.14 -10.89 -16.59
CA VAL A 343 7.87 -9.47 -16.31
C VAL A 343 6.38 -9.29 -15.97
N LEU A 344 6.13 -8.54 -14.89
CA LEU A 344 4.80 -8.24 -14.39
C LEU A 344 4.39 -6.81 -14.74
N ASP A 345 3.21 -6.67 -15.34
CA ASP A 345 2.56 -5.37 -15.53
C ASP A 345 1.83 -4.98 -14.22
N THR A 346 2.60 -4.53 -13.24
CA THR A 346 2.10 -4.29 -11.87
C THR A 346 0.94 -3.30 -11.85
N SER A 347 0.98 -2.25 -12.67
CA SER A 347 -0.08 -1.24 -12.76
C SER A 347 -1.42 -1.86 -13.18
N ASN A 348 -1.40 -2.76 -14.17
CA ASN A 348 -2.61 -3.43 -14.67
C ASN A 348 -3.20 -4.37 -13.61
N LEU A 349 -2.35 -5.16 -12.94
CA LEU A 349 -2.80 -6.09 -11.91
C LEU A 349 -3.39 -5.36 -10.69
N VAL A 350 -2.90 -4.17 -10.34
CA VAL A 350 -3.48 -3.35 -9.27
C VAL A 350 -4.91 -2.89 -9.61
N CYS A 351 -5.24 -2.65 -10.88
CA CYS A 351 -6.60 -2.30 -11.30
C CYS A 351 -7.62 -3.41 -11.05
N LEU A 352 -7.18 -4.67 -10.88
CA LEU A 352 -8.07 -5.79 -10.59
C LEU A 352 -8.63 -5.75 -9.17
N TYR A 353 -7.95 -5.08 -8.24
CA TYR A 353 -8.38 -4.98 -6.86
C TYR A 353 -9.72 -4.24 -6.73
N GLY A 354 -10.62 -4.78 -5.91
CA GLY A 354 -11.95 -4.21 -5.69
C GLY A 354 -12.91 -4.35 -6.88
N LEU A 355 -12.54 -5.12 -7.91
CA LEU A 355 -13.47 -5.52 -8.96
C LEU A 355 -14.26 -6.75 -8.55
N HIS A 356 -15.54 -6.74 -8.91
CA HIS A 356 -16.39 -7.92 -8.81
C HIS A 356 -16.05 -8.92 -9.93
N GLU A 357 -16.06 -10.21 -9.64
CA GLU A 357 -15.65 -11.31 -10.54
C GLU A 357 -16.34 -11.28 -11.93
N ARG A 358 -17.59 -10.81 -11.99
CA ARG A 358 -18.34 -10.56 -13.23
C ARG A 358 -17.71 -9.57 -14.20
N TYR A 359 -17.00 -8.54 -13.71
CA TYR A 359 -16.22 -7.65 -14.58
C TYR A 359 -15.04 -8.37 -15.24
N LEU A 360 -14.63 -9.50 -14.65
CA LEU A 360 -13.50 -10.32 -15.08
C LEU A 360 -13.99 -11.57 -15.80
N ASN A 361 -14.99 -11.38 -16.66
CA ASN A 361 -15.50 -12.41 -17.56
C ASN A 361 -16.06 -13.65 -16.83
N SER A 362 -16.82 -13.41 -15.74
CA SER A 362 -17.36 -14.47 -14.86
C SER A 362 -16.27 -15.42 -14.36
N LEU A 363 -15.21 -14.82 -13.82
CA LEU A 363 -13.98 -15.46 -13.37
C LEU A 363 -14.22 -16.73 -12.56
N LEU A 364 -15.13 -16.69 -11.58
CA LEU A 364 -15.37 -17.84 -10.69
C LEU A 364 -15.92 -19.04 -11.45
N GLN A 365 -16.90 -18.81 -12.32
CA GLN A 365 -17.51 -19.87 -13.13
C GLN A 365 -16.48 -20.50 -14.07
N ARG A 366 -15.70 -19.67 -14.79
CA ARG A 366 -14.68 -20.17 -15.72
C ARG A 366 -13.56 -20.95 -15.01
N PHE A 367 -13.23 -20.55 -13.79
CA PHE A 367 -12.27 -21.29 -12.97
C PHE A 367 -12.84 -22.65 -12.53
N ASP A 368 -14.11 -22.70 -12.11
CA ASP A 368 -14.80 -23.95 -11.75
C ASP A 368 -14.96 -24.91 -12.93
N GLU A 369 -15.11 -24.38 -14.14
CA GLU A 369 -15.15 -25.13 -15.39
C GLU A 369 -13.75 -25.50 -15.92
N GLU A 370 -12.68 -25.22 -15.16
CA GLU A 370 -11.27 -25.46 -15.53
C GLU A 370 -10.84 -24.78 -16.86
N LEU A 371 -11.57 -23.76 -17.30
CA LEU A 371 -11.25 -22.99 -18.50
C LEU A 371 -10.04 -22.07 -18.28
N ILE A 372 -9.69 -21.78 -17.03
CA ILE A 372 -8.55 -20.95 -16.65
C ILE A 372 -7.40 -21.83 -16.17
N SER A 373 -6.46 -22.12 -17.07
CA SER A 373 -5.24 -22.86 -16.74
C SER A 373 -4.15 -21.98 -16.13
N ASN A 374 -4.11 -20.70 -16.48
CA ASN A 374 -3.08 -19.76 -16.03
C ASN A 374 -3.61 -18.32 -15.99
N PHE A 375 -3.59 -17.69 -14.80
CA PHE A 375 -4.04 -16.31 -14.64
C PHE A 375 -3.17 -15.29 -15.39
N TYR A 376 -1.87 -15.56 -15.57
CA TYR A 376 -0.99 -14.65 -16.32
C TYR A 376 -1.40 -14.53 -17.79
N SER A 377 -1.81 -15.63 -18.43
CA SER A 377 -2.31 -15.59 -19.80
C SER A 377 -3.74 -15.04 -19.86
N PHE A 378 -4.59 -15.41 -18.90
CA PHE A 378 -5.99 -15.00 -18.86
C PHE A 378 -6.15 -13.48 -18.76
N PHE A 379 -5.38 -12.81 -17.88
CA PHE A 379 -5.43 -11.35 -17.76
C PHE A 379 -4.69 -10.59 -18.86
N ARG A 380 -3.91 -11.29 -19.71
CA ARG A 380 -3.30 -10.71 -20.92
C ARG A 380 -4.23 -10.76 -22.13
N GLU A 381 -5.39 -11.38 -22.03
CA GLU A 381 -6.38 -11.40 -23.10
C GLU A 381 -6.93 -10.00 -23.39
N SER A 382 -7.30 -9.77 -24.65
CA SER A 382 -7.65 -8.43 -25.15
C SER A 382 -8.86 -7.81 -24.45
N TRP A 383 -9.81 -8.62 -23.95
CA TRP A 383 -10.99 -8.12 -23.25
C TRP A 383 -10.62 -7.40 -21.93
N CYS A 384 -9.49 -7.76 -21.31
CA CYS A 384 -9.08 -7.22 -20.02
C CYS A 384 -8.51 -5.78 -20.16
N LEU A 385 -8.12 -5.37 -21.37
CA LEU A 385 -7.56 -4.05 -21.62
C LEU A 385 -8.54 -2.91 -21.28
N ALA A 386 -9.85 -3.11 -21.41
CA ALA A 386 -10.85 -2.14 -20.98
C ALA A 386 -10.81 -1.90 -19.46
N VAL A 387 -10.52 -2.95 -18.69
CA VAL A 387 -10.43 -2.89 -17.22
C VAL A 387 -9.16 -2.16 -16.76
N PHE A 388 -8.08 -2.28 -17.52
CA PHE A 388 -6.80 -1.62 -17.24
C PHE A 388 -6.73 -0.16 -17.70
N HIS A 389 -7.75 0.31 -18.42
CA HIS A 389 -7.80 1.69 -18.89
C HIS A 389 -7.96 2.67 -17.72
N ASP A 390 -7.20 3.76 -17.72
CA ASP A 390 -7.19 4.78 -16.66
C ASP A 390 -8.60 5.32 -16.30
N ARG A 391 -9.40 5.65 -17.31
CA ARG A 391 -10.79 6.15 -17.23
C ARG A 391 -11.82 5.08 -16.86
N PHE A 392 -11.46 3.80 -16.78
CA PHE A 392 -12.41 2.75 -16.42
C PHE A 392 -12.93 2.91 -14.98
N LYS A 393 -12.07 3.42 -14.08
CA LYS A 393 -12.48 3.73 -12.71
C LYS A 393 -13.54 4.84 -12.69
N ASP A 394 -13.29 5.94 -13.38
CA ASP A 394 -14.23 7.07 -13.44
C ASP A 394 -15.58 6.64 -14.05
N PHE A 395 -15.55 5.79 -15.08
CA PHE A 395 -16.75 5.19 -15.64
C PHE A 395 -17.53 4.33 -14.63
N ARG A 396 -16.84 3.54 -13.80
CA ARG A 396 -17.49 2.76 -12.74
C ARG A 396 -18.10 3.65 -11.67
N ASP A 397 -17.40 4.72 -11.30
CA ASP A 397 -17.88 5.67 -10.29
C ASP A 397 -19.11 6.42 -10.83
N GLU A 398 -19.12 6.83 -12.11
CA GLU A 398 -20.29 7.41 -12.78
C GLU A 398 -21.49 6.43 -12.80
N ILE A 399 -21.27 5.14 -13.12
CA ILE A 399 -22.34 4.12 -13.05
C ILE A 399 -22.87 4.01 -11.61
N ARG A 400 -21.98 4.01 -10.62
CA ARG A 400 -22.37 3.91 -9.22
C ARG A 400 -23.23 5.10 -8.82
N GLU A 401 -22.82 6.33 -9.16
CA GLU A 401 -23.60 7.54 -8.91
C GLU A 401 -24.99 7.46 -9.54
N LEU A 402 -25.10 6.97 -10.77
CA LEU A 402 -26.40 6.76 -11.43
C LEU A 402 -27.32 5.77 -10.69
N LEU A 403 -26.75 4.75 -10.04
CA LEU A 403 -27.52 3.75 -9.27
C LEU A 403 -27.88 4.24 -7.86
N VAL A 404 -27.07 5.13 -7.30
CA VAL A 404 -27.30 5.77 -6.00
C VAL A 404 -28.33 6.90 -6.13
N ALA A 405 -28.31 7.63 -7.26
CA ALA A 405 -29.22 8.73 -7.52
C ALA A 405 -30.69 8.27 -7.49
N LYS A 406 -31.54 9.08 -6.84
CA LYS A 406 -32.99 8.82 -6.78
C LYS A 406 -33.63 9.09 -8.15
N PRO A 407 -34.43 8.16 -8.71
CA PRO A 407 -35.13 8.40 -9.96
C PRO A 407 -36.22 9.49 -9.83
N SER A 408 -36.83 9.62 -8.65
CA SER A 408 -37.81 10.65 -8.28
C SER A 408 -37.91 10.77 -6.76
N ALA A 409 -38.51 11.85 -6.24
CA ALA A 409 -38.59 12.12 -4.80
C ALA A 409 -39.24 10.99 -3.98
N ASP A 410 -40.19 10.25 -4.57
CA ASP A 410 -40.98 9.21 -3.89
C ASP A 410 -40.48 7.78 -4.15
N VAL A 411 -39.51 7.59 -5.06
CA VAL A 411 -39.00 6.24 -5.41
C VAL A 411 -37.61 6.05 -4.81
N PRO A 412 -37.44 5.06 -3.90
CA PRO A 412 -36.13 4.79 -3.33
C PRO A 412 -35.15 4.33 -4.41
N SER A 413 -33.89 4.73 -4.25
CA SER A 413 -32.82 4.33 -5.18
C SER A 413 -32.61 2.81 -5.15
N LEU A 414 -31.93 2.27 -6.16
CA LEU A 414 -31.62 0.84 -6.17
C LEU A 414 -30.74 0.49 -4.96
N GLU A 415 -29.81 1.38 -4.59
CA GLU A 415 -28.98 1.22 -3.40
C GLU A 415 -29.80 1.20 -2.10
N GLU A 416 -30.75 2.12 -1.92
CA GLU A 416 -31.60 2.16 -0.71
C GLU A 416 -32.44 0.88 -0.59
N LYS A 417 -32.95 0.36 -1.71
CA LYS A 417 -33.68 -0.93 -1.73
C LYS A 417 -32.77 -2.08 -1.31
N VAL A 418 -31.55 -2.14 -1.84
CA VAL A 418 -30.56 -3.16 -1.47
C VAL A 418 -30.17 -3.04 0.00
N ARG A 419 -29.95 -1.82 0.50
CA ARG A 419 -29.58 -1.57 1.91
C ARG A 419 -30.66 -2.04 2.86
N LYS A 420 -31.94 -1.72 2.60
CA LYS A 420 -33.07 -2.20 3.41
C LYS A 420 -33.15 -3.72 3.43
N MET A 421 -32.99 -4.37 2.27
CA MET A 421 -33.03 -5.83 2.20
C MET A 421 -31.85 -6.49 2.92
N ILE A 422 -30.68 -5.85 2.99
CA ILE A 422 -29.50 -6.35 3.73
C ILE A 422 -29.63 -6.09 5.24
N GLU A 423 -30.23 -4.96 5.64
CA GLU A 423 -30.55 -4.67 7.05
C GLU A 423 -31.57 -5.66 7.61
N GLU A 424 -32.50 -6.12 6.78
CA GLU A 424 -33.51 -7.14 7.13
C GLU A 424 -32.93 -8.56 7.12
N ASP A 425 -32.13 -8.93 6.11
CA ASP A 425 -31.50 -10.24 5.96
C ASP A 425 -29.99 -10.10 5.66
N LEU A 426 -29.11 -10.71 6.48
CA LEU A 426 -27.65 -10.70 6.28
C LEU A 426 -27.20 -11.20 4.88
N ALA A 427 -28.04 -11.99 4.19
CA ALA A 427 -27.79 -12.47 2.84
C ALA A 427 -29.05 -12.43 1.97
N LEU A 428 -28.96 -11.78 0.81
CA LEU A 428 -30.05 -11.70 -0.17
C LEU A 428 -30.39 -13.09 -0.73
N SER A 429 -31.62 -13.55 -0.50
CA SER A 429 -32.17 -14.79 -1.06
C SER A 429 -32.23 -14.73 -2.60
N LYS A 430 -32.32 -15.91 -3.25
CA LYS A 430 -32.44 -15.97 -4.72
C LYS A 430 -33.66 -15.20 -5.24
N ASP A 431 -34.74 -15.18 -4.48
CA ASP A 431 -35.97 -14.49 -4.86
C ASP A 431 -35.85 -12.97 -4.66
N GLN A 432 -35.24 -12.51 -3.57
CA GLN A 432 -34.91 -11.08 -3.38
C GLN A 432 -33.99 -10.57 -4.51
N ARG A 433 -32.98 -11.35 -4.91
CA ARG A 433 -32.10 -11.01 -6.04
C ARG A 433 -32.87 -10.95 -7.37
N ARG A 434 -33.85 -11.82 -7.60
CA ARG A 434 -34.73 -11.77 -8.77
C ARG A 434 -35.57 -10.50 -8.77
N VAL A 435 -36.21 -10.17 -7.65
CA VAL A 435 -37.01 -8.94 -7.51
C VAL A 435 -36.16 -7.69 -7.78
N LEU A 436 -34.93 -7.63 -7.28
CA LEU A 436 -34.00 -6.54 -7.57
C LEU A 436 -33.62 -6.48 -9.05
N THR A 437 -33.39 -7.64 -9.68
CA THR A 437 -33.08 -7.73 -11.11
C THR A 437 -34.25 -7.24 -11.96
N ASP A 438 -35.47 -7.66 -11.63
CA ASP A 438 -36.68 -7.25 -12.34
C ASP A 438 -36.94 -5.75 -12.16
N SER A 439 -36.76 -5.22 -10.94
CA SER A 439 -36.84 -3.79 -10.67
C SER A 439 -35.77 -3.00 -11.43
N TYR A 440 -34.57 -3.55 -11.62
CA TYR A 440 -33.50 -2.91 -12.38
C TYR A 440 -33.80 -2.93 -13.89
N VAL A 441 -34.26 -4.06 -14.43
CA VAL A 441 -34.61 -4.22 -15.85
C VAL A 441 -35.80 -3.33 -16.23
N ALA A 442 -36.77 -3.17 -15.32
CA ALA A 442 -37.90 -2.27 -15.51
C ALA A 442 -37.52 -0.78 -15.41
N SER A 443 -36.34 -0.46 -14.88
CA SER A 443 -35.90 0.93 -14.70
C SER A 443 -35.22 1.51 -15.94
N THR A 444 -35.18 2.84 -16.03
CA THR A 444 -34.40 3.57 -17.05
C THR A 444 -32.89 3.42 -16.86
N ALA A 445 -32.43 2.97 -15.68
CA ALA A 445 -31.00 2.83 -15.36
C ALA A 445 -30.28 1.89 -16.31
N ARG A 446 -30.92 0.79 -16.75
CA ARG A 446 -30.33 -0.13 -17.71
C ARG A 446 -29.96 0.54 -19.02
N LYS A 447 -30.89 1.30 -19.62
CA LYS A 447 -30.64 2.02 -20.89
C LYS A 447 -29.57 3.10 -20.70
N ALA A 448 -29.59 3.80 -19.57
CA ALA A 448 -28.57 4.80 -19.26
C ALA A 448 -27.17 4.17 -19.15
N ILE A 449 -27.03 3.04 -18.46
CA ILE A 449 -25.76 2.32 -18.32
C ILE A 449 -25.28 1.78 -19.67
N GLU A 450 -26.17 1.21 -20.48
CA GLU A 450 -25.84 0.76 -21.84
C GLU A 450 -25.33 1.92 -22.70
N GLN A 451 -25.99 3.09 -22.66
CA GLN A 451 -25.53 4.29 -23.38
C GLN A 451 -24.18 4.80 -22.90
N ARG A 452 -23.95 4.83 -21.57
CA ARG A 452 -22.66 5.26 -20.99
C ARG A 452 -21.54 4.30 -21.35
N LEU A 453 -21.80 2.98 -21.33
CA LEU A 453 -20.83 1.97 -21.76
C LEU A 453 -20.45 2.15 -23.23
N LEU A 454 -21.44 2.35 -24.10
CA LEU A 454 -21.19 2.62 -25.52
C LEU A 454 -20.42 3.93 -25.72
N GLY A 455 -20.75 4.96 -24.94
CA GLY A 455 -20.03 6.23 -24.92
C GLY A 455 -18.55 6.06 -24.53
N PHE A 456 -18.29 5.31 -23.44
CA PHE A 456 -16.95 4.99 -22.98
C PHE A 456 -16.13 4.24 -24.04
N LEU A 457 -16.71 3.18 -24.64
CA LEU A 457 -16.04 2.39 -25.67
C LEU A 457 -15.77 3.20 -26.94
N ASN A 458 -16.71 4.06 -27.35
CA ASN A 458 -16.53 4.89 -28.54
C ASN A 458 -15.43 5.95 -28.32
N TYR A 459 -15.47 6.62 -27.17
CA TYR A 459 -14.49 7.65 -26.80
C TYR A 459 -13.07 7.09 -26.68
N ASN A 460 -12.92 5.88 -26.17
CA ASN A 460 -11.62 5.21 -26.00
C ASN A 460 -11.28 4.26 -27.16
N SER A 461 -11.93 4.39 -28.31
CA SER A 461 -11.81 3.40 -29.38
C SER A 461 -10.42 3.27 -30.01
N ASN A 462 -9.58 4.30 -29.88
CA ASN A 462 -8.17 4.24 -30.28
C ASN A 462 -7.36 3.28 -29.41
N HIS A 463 -7.74 3.13 -28.14
CA HIS A 463 -7.06 2.27 -27.17
C HIS A 463 -7.75 0.90 -27.04
N LEU A 464 -9.03 0.81 -27.38
CA LEU A 464 -9.87 -0.38 -27.21
C LEU A 464 -10.44 -0.93 -28.54
N PRO A 465 -9.62 -1.22 -29.57
CA PRO A 465 -10.10 -1.64 -30.89
C PRO A 465 -10.73 -3.05 -30.90
N MET A 466 -10.49 -3.86 -29.87
CA MET A 466 -11.01 -5.22 -29.74
C MET A 466 -12.50 -5.28 -29.39
N HIS A 467 -13.10 -4.17 -28.93
CA HIS A 467 -14.51 -4.11 -28.60
C HIS A 467 -15.35 -3.70 -29.81
N ALA A 468 -16.37 -4.51 -30.12
CA ALA A 468 -17.24 -4.27 -31.26
C ALA A 468 -18.06 -2.99 -31.09
N LYS A 469 -18.19 -2.21 -32.17
CA LYS A 469 -18.97 -0.97 -32.21
C LYS A 469 -20.36 -1.20 -32.82
N PRO A 470 -21.37 -0.39 -32.44
CA PRO A 470 -22.58 -0.26 -33.24
C PRO A 470 -22.22 0.18 -34.67
N GLY A 471 -22.50 -0.65 -35.67
CA GLY A 471 -22.15 -0.42 -37.08
C GLY A 471 -20.88 -1.12 -37.59
N MET A 472 -20.24 -1.98 -36.79
CA MET A 472 -19.09 -2.81 -37.22
C MET A 472 -19.46 -4.17 -37.84
N VAL A 473 -20.75 -4.43 -38.13
CA VAL A 473 -21.22 -5.61 -38.89
C VAL A 473 -22.26 -5.17 -39.91
#